data_AF-A0A9R0F3J3-F1
#
_entry.id   AF-A0A9R0F3J3-F1
#
_cell.length_a   1.000
_cell.length_b   1.000
_cell.length_c   1.000
_cell.angle_alpha   90.00
_cell.angle_beta   90.00
_cell.angle_gamma   90.00
#
_symmetry.space_group_name_H-M   'P 1'
#
loop_
_entity.id
_entity.type
_entity.pdbx_description
1 polymer ?
#
loop_
_entity_poly.entity_id
_entity_poly.type
_entity_poly.pdbx_seq_one_letter_code
_entity_poly.pdbx_strand_id
1 'polypeptide(L)'
;MHTFEEAKKAVTTCQYDYLDYRNNEFDKDYNTFEDKTNALRESIGNTIEENFATVWETPQGIKFLTRFEKVSQKIMITKLSEKYDRVLRYCEKEVDKITKMFKRQREDPPLPRNYSPVAGRIKWSRCLMHNMTETVESVCAHPVLRALPASADMMRKYSNTRSLIHNYEDTMKAVWMNQNLWDVDDCLNNTLLRIDDNGSVVVNLDHTIRLLIRESDCLVKMGVDLPIVCHSLYAKKNYFTLVNDSLQFLLEDYLRTVRRVKLEVRPLFLPQVVRLSSLLLPGLRFVGWTSDDWREFIDRANAAIKSFDVLVTRVHDIYTNRIIYMLSGMQEVTLITLPGECFIK
;
A
#
# COMPACT_ATOMS: atom_id res chain seq x y z
N MET A 1 17.11 -44.88 2.03
CA MET A 1 18.10 -45.18 3.09
C MET A 1 18.17 -46.67 3.40
N HIS A 2 17.04 -47.34 3.64
CA HIS A 2 17.01 -48.80 3.91
C HIS A 2 17.71 -49.64 2.84
N THR A 3 17.49 -49.36 1.55
CA THR A 3 18.10 -50.08 0.43
C THR A 3 19.64 -50.03 0.39
N PHE A 4 20.26 -48.91 0.77
CA PHE A 4 21.72 -48.79 0.81
C PHE A 4 22.31 -49.50 2.03
N GLU A 5 21.69 -49.37 3.21
CA GLU A 5 22.14 -50.06 4.42
C GLU A 5 21.97 -51.58 4.29
N GLU A 6 20.93 -52.05 3.60
CA GLU A 6 20.74 -53.47 3.27
C GLU A 6 21.83 -53.98 2.32
N ALA A 7 22.15 -53.23 1.26
CA ALA A 7 23.21 -53.59 0.32
C ALA A 7 24.58 -53.61 1.00
N LYS A 8 24.87 -52.61 1.86
CA LYS A 8 26.10 -52.54 2.64
C LYS A 8 26.22 -53.71 3.63
N LYS A 9 25.15 -53.99 4.37
CA LYS A 9 25.12 -55.10 5.35
C LYS A 9 25.36 -56.45 4.66
N ALA A 10 24.82 -56.65 3.46
CA ALA A 10 25.05 -57.88 2.70
C ALA A 10 26.55 -58.14 2.43
N VAL A 11 27.33 -57.12 2.09
CA VAL A 11 28.76 -57.25 1.81
C VAL A 11 29.61 -57.32 3.08
N THR A 12 29.25 -56.59 4.14
CA THR A 12 30.04 -56.52 5.38
C THR A 12 29.84 -57.72 6.32
N THR A 13 28.84 -58.56 6.08
CA THR A 13 28.52 -59.72 6.94
C THR A 13 29.09 -61.04 6.37
N CYS A 14 29.73 -60.99 5.20
CA CYS A 14 30.37 -62.15 4.59
C CYS A 14 31.60 -62.59 5.40
N GLN A 15 31.82 -63.90 5.53
CA GLN A 15 32.90 -64.49 6.35
C GLN A 15 34.15 -64.89 5.56
N TYR A 16 34.20 -64.63 4.25
CA TYR A 16 35.37 -64.94 3.43
C TYR A 16 36.46 -63.85 3.59
N ASP A 17 37.72 -64.24 3.34
CA ASP A 17 38.85 -63.31 3.35
C ASP A 17 38.83 -62.44 2.08
N TYR A 18 38.64 -61.13 2.27
CA TYR A 18 38.58 -60.14 1.20
C TYR A 18 39.89 -59.97 0.43
N LEU A 19 41.01 -60.50 0.93
CA LEU A 19 42.33 -60.42 0.30
C LEU A 19 42.72 -61.72 -0.43
N ASP A 20 41.89 -62.77 -0.36
CA ASP A 20 42.15 -64.02 -1.07
C ASP A 20 41.79 -63.90 -2.56
N TYR A 21 42.81 -63.64 -3.38
CA TYR A 21 42.70 -63.52 -4.83
C TYR A 21 42.21 -64.79 -5.55
N ARG A 22 42.15 -65.94 -4.86
CA ARG A 22 41.62 -67.20 -5.43
C ARG A 22 40.11 -67.33 -5.24
N ASN A 23 39.50 -66.51 -4.38
CA ASN A 23 38.09 -66.56 -4.08
C ASN A 23 37.28 -65.55 -4.93
N ASN A 24 36.49 -66.06 -5.88
CA ASN A 24 35.62 -65.24 -6.73
C ASN A 24 34.28 -64.84 -6.07
N GLU A 25 34.00 -65.26 -4.82
CA GLU A 25 32.76 -64.87 -4.12
C GLU A 25 32.71 -63.37 -3.83
N PHE A 26 33.85 -62.76 -3.47
CA PHE A 26 33.94 -61.32 -3.27
C PHE A 26 33.57 -60.54 -4.54
N ASP A 27 34.11 -60.94 -5.70
CA ASP A 27 33.83 -60.26 -6.96
C ASP A 27 32.33 -60.33 -7.32
N LYS A 28 31.66 -61.46 -7.04
CA LYS A 28 30.21 -61.61 -7.26
C LYS A 28 29.40 -60.70 -6.35
N ASP A 29 29.75 -60.64 -5.06
CA ASP A 29 29.06 -59.79 -4.09
C ASP A 29 29.33 -58.31 -4.35
N TYR A 30 30.55 -57.95 -4.76
CA TYR A 30 30.93 -56.61 -5.17
C TYR A 30 30.13 -56.15 -6.40
N ASN A 31 30.05 -56.97 -7.45
CA ASN A 31 29.24 -56.65 -8.63
C ASN A 31 27.75 -56.48 -8.26
N THR A 32 27.23 -57.35 -7.39
CA THR A 32 25.83 -57.24 -6.92
C THR A 32 25.60 -55.95 -6.11
N PHE A 33 26.57 -55.54 -5.31
CA PHE A 33 26.52 -54.27 -4.56
C PHE A 33 26.62 -53.06 -5.49
N GLU A 34 27.49 -53.12 -6.49
CA GLU A 34 27.64 -52.10 -7.52
C GLU A 34 26.34 -51.92 -8.31
N ASP A 35 25.72 -53.01 -8.76
CA ASP A 35 24.43 -53.00 -9.46
C ASP A 35 23.32 -52.38 -8.61
N LYS A 36 23.20 -52.80 -7.34
CA LYS A 36 22.22 -52.21 -6.40
C LYS A 36 22.47 -50.72 -6.15
N THR A 37 23.74 -50.32 -6.08
CA THR A 37 24.13 -48.92 -5.88
C THR A 37 23.82 -48.08 -7.13
N ASN A 38 24.06 -48.62 -8.33
CA ASN A 38 23.74 -47.96 -9.58
C ASN A 38 22.22 -47.85 -9.80
N ALA A 39 21.46 -48.90 -9.49
CA ALA A 39 19.99 -48.85 -9.51
C ALA A 39 19.43 -47.81 -8.53
N LEU A 40 20.04 -47.69 -7.34
CA LEU A 40 19.67 -46.64 -6.37
C LEU A 40 19.98 -45.24 -6.90
N ARG A 41 21.15 -45.03 -7.53
CA ARG A 41 21.51 -43.76 -8.16
C ARG A 41 20.50 -43.38 -9.25
N GLU A 42 20.12 -44.32 -10.11
CA GLU A 42 19.14 -44.11 -11.17
C GLU A 42 17.75 -43.78 -10.59
N SER A 43 17.30 -44.53 -9.57
CA SER A 43 16.04 -44.27 -8.89
C SER A 43 15.98 -42.87 -8.26
N ILE A 44 17.07 -42.42 -7.61
CA ILE A 44 17.16 -41.07 -7.05
C ILE A 44 17.14 -40.03 -8.19
N GLY A 45 17.87 -40.27 -9.28
CA GLY A 45 17.86 -39.42 -10.47
C GLY A 45 16.45 -39.21 -11.01
N ASN A 46 15.72 -40.31 -11.27
CA ASN A 46 14.35 -40.28 -11.79
C ASN A 46 13.38 -39.57 -10.83
N THR A 47 13.48 -39.88 -9.52
CA THR A 47 12.67 -39.22 -8.49
C THR A 47 12.90 -37.71 -8.48
N ILE A 48 14.15 -37.28 -8.64
CA ILE A 48 14.52 -35.86 -8.71
C ILE A 48 13.95 -35.21 -9.98
N GLU A 49 14.02 -35.88 -11.14
CA GLU A 49 13.44 -35.35 -12.38
C GLU A 49 11.92 -35.14 -12.28
N GLU A 50 11.21 -36.14 -11.77
CA GLU A 50 9.75 -36.11 -11.64
C GLU A 50 9.29 -35.02 -10.67
N ASN A 51 9.88 -34.98 -9.47
CA ASN A 51 9.45 -34.03 -8.44
C ASN A 51 9.77 -32.57 -8.78
N PHE A 52 10.82 -32.32 -9.57
CA PHE A 52 11.25 -30.95 -9.90
C PHE A 52 10.91 -30.55 -11.35
N ALA A 53 10.13 -31.34 -12.09
CA ALA A 53 9.78 -31.07 -13.48
C ALA A 53 9.12 -29.69 -13.71
N THR A 54 8.34 -29.20 -12.73
CA THR A 54 7.60 -27.93 -12.78
C THR A 54 8.43 -26.73 -12.31
N VAL A 55 9.52 -26.96 -11.56
CA VAL A 55 10.29 -25.92 -10.89
C VAL A 55 11.10 -25.06 -11.87
N TRP A 56 11.47 -25.62 -13.02
CA TRP A 56 12.27 -24.96 -14.05
C TRP A 56 11.57 -23.75 -14.71
N GLU A 57 10.25 -23.62 -14.54
CA GLU A 57 9.43 -22.52 -15.07
C GLU A 57 8.99 -21.55 -13.97
N THR A 58 9.80 -21.42 -12.92
CA THR A 58 9.54 -20.54 -11.78
C THR A 58 10.77 -19.71 -11.43
N PRO A 59 10.64 -18.63 -10.64
CA PRO A 59 11.80 -17.86 -10.18
C PRO A 59 12.80 -18.69 -9.37
N GLN A 60 12.34 -19.80 -8.79
CA GLN A 60 13.20 -20.72 -8.03
C GLN A 60 14.08 -21.57 -8.94
N GLY A 61 13.77 -21.69 -10.23
CA GLY A 61 14.51 -22.54 -11.18
C GLY A 61 16.01 -22.23 -11.20
N ILE A 62 16.39 -20.95 -11.21
CA ILE A 62 17.80 -20.52 -11.16
C ILE A 62 18.47 -20.95 -9.84
N LYS A 63 17.79 -20.80 -8.70
CA LYS A 63 18.34 -21.17 -7.38
C LYS A 63 18.52 -22.68 -7.24
N PHE A 64 17.61 -23.46 -7.82
CA PHE A 64 17.73 -24.91 -7.85
C PHE A 64 18.82 -25.37 -8.80
N LEU A 65 19.01 -24.70 -9.94
CA LEU A 65 20.03 -25.06 -10.93
C LEU A 65 21.42 -25.28 -10.31
N THR A 66 21.89 -24.34 -9.49
CA THR A 66 23.19 -24.47 -8.80
C THR A 66 23.25 -25.64 -7.81
N ARG A 67 22.12 -26.03 -7.19
CA ARG A 67 22.05 -27.20 -6.32
C ARG A 67 22.08 -28.49 -7.15
N PHE A 68 21.36 -28.51 -8.26
CA PHE A 68 21.29 -29.62 -9.19
C PHE A 68 22.64 -29.90 -9.88
N GLU A 69 23.41 -28.87 -10.23
CA GLU A 69 24.78 -29.01 -10.72
C GLU A 69 25.66 -29.80 -9.73
N LYS A 70 25.54 -29.52 -8.43
CA LYS A 70 26.27 -30.25 -7.39
C LYS A 70 25.82 -31.71 -7.28
N VAL A 71 24.51 -31.96 -7.34
CA VAL A 71 23.97 -33.34 -7.31
C VAL A 71 24.39 -34.12 -8.56
N SER A 72 24.44 -33.44 -9.72
CA SER A 72 24.86 -34.02 -11.00
C SER A 72 26.29 -34.55 -11.00
N GLN A 73 27.15 -34.13 -10.06
CA GLN A 73 28.50 -34.66 -9.90
C GLN A 73 28.53 -36.08 -9.33
N LYS A 74 27.46 -36.51 -8.65
CA LYS A 74 27.39 -37.79 -7.92
C LYS A 74 26.29 -38.72 -8.44
N ILE A 75 25.26 -38.14 -9.02
CA ILE A 75 24.11 -38.85 -9.60
C ILE A 75 24.00 -38.39 -11.03
N MET A 76 23.89 -39.32 -11.97
CA MET A 76 23.75 -38.97 -13.37
C MET A 76 22.36 -38.34 -13.57
N ILE A 77 22.34 -37.01 -13.73
CA ILE A 77 21.13 -36.25 -14.02
C ILE A 77 21.08 -36.08 -15.54
N THR A 78 20.13 -36.74 -16.18
CA THR A 78 19.98 -36.70 -17.65
C THR A 78 19.57 -35.30 -18.10
N LYS A 79 20.14 -34.81 -19.22
CA LYS A 79 19.72 -33.58 -19.93
C LYS A 79 19.82 -32.27 -19.12
N LEU A 80 20.91 -32.04 -18.40
CA LEU A 80 21.17 -30.75 -17.75
C LEU A 80 21.16 -29.56 -18.73
N SER A 81 21.61 -29.77 -19.97
CA SER A 81 21.54 -28.80 -21.08
C SER A 81 20.11 -28.29 -21.33
N GLU A 82 19.14 -29.19 -21.46
CA GLU A 82 17.74 -28.85 -21.70
C GLU A 82 17.14 -28.03 -20.54
N LYS A 83 17.63 -28.23 -19.32
CA LYS A 83 17.19 -27.48 -18.13
C LYS A 83 17.67 -26.03 -18.15
N TYR A 84 18.92 -25.78 -18.57
CA TYR A 84 19.40 -24.41 -18.79
C TYR A 84 18.51 -23.68 -19.80
N ASP A 85 18.14 -24.33 -20.90
CA ASP A 85 17.25 -23.75 -21.92
C ASP A 85 15.83 -23.50 -21.39
N ARG A 86 15.29 -24.35 -20.50
CA ARG A 86 13.98 -24.13 -19.88
C ARG A 86 13.98 -22.91 -18.96
N VAL A 87 14.99 -22.79 -18.09
CA VAL A 87 15.15 -21.64 -17.19
C VAL A 87 15.33 -20.35 -17.97
N LEU A 88 16.16 -20.37 -19.02
CA LEU A 88 16.38 -19.21 -19.86
C LEU A 88 15.11 -18.78 -20.62
N ARG A 89 14.37 -19.74 -21.19
CA ARG A 89 13.07 -19.46 -21.84
C ARG A 89 12.04 -18.88 -20.88
N TYR A 90 12.04 -19.32 -19.62
CA TYR A 90 11.18 -18.72 -18.60
C TYR A 90 11.53 -17.24 -18.36
N CYS A 91 12.81 -16.93 -18.21
CA CYS A 91 13.27 -15.55 -18.00
C CYS A 91 12.96 -14.66 -19.20
N GLU A 92 13.15 -15.16 -20.43
CA GLU A 92 12.77 -14.45 -21.64
C GLU A 92 11.27 -14.15 -21.69
N LYS A 93 10.42 -15.12 -21.33
CA LYS A 93 8.97 -14.93 -21.23
C LYS A 93 8.59 -13.88 -20.20
N GLU A 94 9.25 -13.82 -19.04
CA GLU A 94 8.99 -12.80 -18.03
C GLU A 94 9.41 -11.40 -18.51
N VAL A 95 10.55 -11.26 -19.21
CA VAL A 95 10.95 -9.99 -19.85
C VAL A 95 9.92 -9.55 -20.89
N ASP A 96 9.46 -10.46 -21.74
CA ASP A 96 8.44 -10.17 -22.76
C ASP A 96 7.09 -9.78 -22.12
N LYS A 97 6.70 -10.45 -21.04
CA LYS A 97 5.49 -10.15 -20.26
C LYS A 97 5.55 -8.77 -19.63
N ILE A 98 6.66 -8.41 -18.99
CA ILE A 98 6.85 -7.06 -18.41
C ILE A 98 6.83 -6.01 -19.51
N THR A 99 7.49 -6.26 -20.64
CA THR A 99 7.51 -5.36 -21.79
C THR A 99 6.10 -5.12 -22.37
N LYS A 100 5.31 -6.19 -22.54
CA LYS A 100 3.92 -6.10 -23.02
C LYS A 100 3.03 -5.38 -22.01
N MET A 101 3.17 -5.69 -20.73
CA MET A 101 2.42 -5.03 -19.66
C MET A 101 2.71 -3.53 -19.63
N PHE A 102 3.98 -3.14 -19.71
CA PHE A 102 4.38 -1.74 -19.78
C PHE A 102 3.71 -1.03 -20.97
N LYS A 103 3.83 -1.59 -22.19
CA LYS A 103 3.23 -1.00 -23.39
C LYS A 103 1.70 -0.85 -23.30
N ARG A 104 1.02 -1.82 -22.69
CA ARG A 104 -0.45 -1.82 -22.57
C ARG A 104 -0.96 -0.82 -21.55
N GLN A 105 -0.25 -0.66 -20.43
CA GLN A 105 -0.73 0.06 -19.25
C GLN A 105 -0.02 1.39 -19.02
N ARG A 106 0.91 1.82 -19.90
CA ARG A 106 1.68 3.05 -19.72
C ARG A 106 0.81 4.32 -19.56
N GLU A 107 -0.32 4.38 -20.25
CA GLU A 107 -1.23 5.53 -20.22
C GLU A 107 -2.08 5.57 -18.93
N ASP A 108 -2.54 4.40 -18.47
CA ASP A 108 -3.32 4.24 -17.24
C ASP A 108 -2.83 3.05 -16.42
N PRO A 109 -1.70 3.21 -15.69
CA PRO A 109 -1.13 2.12 -14.93
C PRO A 109 -1.88 1.91 -13.62
N PRO A 110 -1.95 0.67 -13.12
CA PRO A 110 -2.53 0.39 -11.81
C PRO A 110 -1.69 1.08 -10.73
N LEU A 111 -2.26 2.10 -10.09
CA LEU A 111 -1.58 2.88 -9.07
C LEU A 111 -1.76 2.27 -7.67
N PRO A 112 -0.70 2.20 -6.85
CA PRO A 112 -0.84 1.81 -5.46
C PRO A 112 -1.72 2.81 -4.70
N ARG A 113 -2.47 2.32 -3.70
CA ARG A 113 -3.32 3.16 -2.86
C ARG A 113 -2.49 4.30 -2.22
N ASN A 114 -3.06 5.50 -2.17
CA ASN A 114 -2.46 6.71 -1.60
C ASN A 114 -1.22 7.26 -2.34
N TYR A 115 -0.95 6.79 -3.56
CA TYR A 115 -0.05 7.47 -4.48
C TYR A 115 -0.84 8.46 -5.34
N SER A 116 -0.23 9.60 -5.60
CA SER A 116 -0.71 10.57 -6.57
C SER A 116 -0.49 10.07 -8.00
N PRO A 117 -1.15 10.65 -9.01
CA PRO A 117 -1.09 10.19 -10.40
C PRO A 117 0.34 10.13 -10.95
N VAL A 118 1.14 11.20 -10.82
CA VAL A 118 2.51 11.23 -11.38
C VAL A 118 3.44 10.33 -10.58
N ALA A 119 3.48 10.49 -9.26
CA ALA A 119 4.40 9.71 -8.43
C ALA A 119 4.08 8.20 -8.48
N GLY A 120 2.79 7.84 -8.60
CA GLY A 120 2.35 6.47 -8.77
C GLY A 120 2.81 5.87 -10.10
N ARG A 121 2.72 6.62 -11.21
CA ARG A 121 3.23 6.22 -12.53
C ARG A 121 4.73 5.94 -12.51
N ILE A 122 5.52 6.82 -11.88
CA ILE A 122 6.97 6.64 -11.69
C ILE A 122 7.26 5.42 -10.80
N LYS A 123 6.52 5.25 -9.70
CA LYS A 123 6.70 4.11 -8.81
C LYS A 123 6.40 2.79 -9.52
N TRP A 124 5.33 2.74 -10.31
CA TRP A 124 4.94 1.59 -11.10
C TRP A 124 6.02 1.24 -12.12
N SER A 125 6.51 2.21 -12.89
CA SER A 125 7.55 1.98 -13.90
C SER A 125 8.86 1.46 -13.27
N ARG A 126 9.26 2.00 -12.13
CA ARG A 126 10.42 1.51 -11.36
C ARG A 126 10.23 0.11 -10.80
N CYS A 127 9.01 -0.23 -10.36
CA CYS A 127 8.69 -1.58 -9.88
C CYS A 127 8.84 -2.62 -11.00
N LEU A 128 8.33 -2.31 -12.19
CA LEU A 128 8.50 -3.16 -13.37
C LEU A 128 9.98 -3.34 -13.72
N MET A 129 10.74 -2.25 -13.71
CA MET A 129 12.17 -2.28 -13.96
C MET A 129 12.91 -3.13 -12.93
N HIS A 130 12.61 -2.98 -11.64
CA HIS A 130 13.24 -3.72 -10.56
C HIS A 130 13.03 -5.23 -10.72
N ASN A 131 11.78 -5.67 -10.90
CA ASN A 131 11.45 -7.09 -11.08
C ASN A 131 12.11 -7.69 -12.33
N MET A 132 12.15 -6.93 -13.42
CA MET A 132 12.82 -7.35 -14.65
C MET A 132 14.34 -7.46 -14.45
N THR A 133 14.94 -6.50 -13.74
CA THR A 133 16.38 -6.45 -13.46
C THR A 133 16.80 -7.64 -12.60
N GLU A 134 16.09 -7.92 -11.51
CA GLU A 134 16.38 -9.05 -10.60
C GLU A 134 16.40 -10.40 -11.37
N THR A 135 15.43 -10.58 -12.26
CA THR A 135 15.33 -11.79 -13.10
C THR A 135 16.52 -11.92 -14.05
N VAL A 136 16.86 -10.85 -14.75
CA VAL A 136 17.94 -10.85 -15.75
C VAL A 136 19.31 -10.97 -15.07
N GLU A 137 19.55 -10.25 -13.97
CA GLU A 137 20.80 -10.34 -13.20
C GLU A 137 21.04 -11.74 -12.66
N SER A 138 19.99 -12.42 -12.19
CA SER A 138 20.07 -13.80 -11.72
C SER A 138 20.55 -14.76 -12.82
N VAL A 139 20.12 -14.57 -14.07
CA VAL A 139 20.58 -15.36 -15.22
C VAL A 139 22.02 -15.00 -15.58
N CYS A 140 22.35 -13.71 -15.63
CA CYS A 140 23.68 -13.23 -15.99
C CYS A 140 24.77 -13.58 -14.95
N ALA A 141 24.39 -13.77 -13.69
CA ALA A 141 25.29 -14.23 -12.63
C ALA A 141 25.73 -15.68 -12.83
N HIS A 142 24.95 -16.49 -13.55
CA HIS A 142 25.25 -17.90 -13.78
C HIS A 142 26.11 -18.09 -15.04
N PRO A 143 27.35 -18.65 -14.95
CA PRO A 143 28.29 -18.70 -16.07
C PRO A 143 27.75 -19.44 -17.30
N VAL A 144 27.12 -20.60 -17.09
CA VAL A 144 26.57 -21.43 -18.19
C VAL A 144 25.43 -20.71 -18.90
N LEU A 145 24.47 -20.14 -18.16
CA LEU A 145 23.33 -19.44 -18.74
C LEU A 145 23.76 -18.19 -19.52
N ARG A 146 24.74 -17.43 -18.99
CA ARG A 146 25.28 -16.25 -19.65
C ARG A 146 25.95 -16.57 -20.99
N ALA A 147 26.56 -17.74 -21.13
CA ALA A 147 27.25 -18.16 -22.34
C ALA A 147 26.30 -18.60 -23.47
N LEU A 148 25.02 -18.87 -23.15
CA LEU A 148 24.05 -19.31 -24.14
C LEU A 148 23.69 -18.18 -25.12
N PRO A 149 23.62 -18.44 -26.44
CA PRO A 149 23.25 -17.43 -27.44
C PRO A 149 21.92 -16.72 -27.15
N ALA A 150 20.92 -17.47 -26.66
CA ALA A 150 19.61 -16.93 -26.29
C ALA A 150 19.68 -15.89 -25.15
N SER A 151 20.73 -15.93 -24.30
CA SER A 151 20.94 -14.90 -23.28
C SER A 151 21.27 -13.54 -23.90
N ALA A 152 21.92 -13.52 -25.07
CA ALA A 152 22.23 -12.26 -25.77
C ALA A 152 20.96 -11.60 -26.30
N ASP A 153 20.04 -12.38 -26.85
CA ASP A 153 18.76 -11.86 -27.35
C ASP A 153 17.84 -11.37 -26.21
N MET A 154 17.80 -12.10 -25.09
CA MET A 154 17.13 -11.65 -23.87
C MET A 154 17.72 -10.32 -23.37
N MET A 155 19.06 -10.18 -23.35
CA MET A 155 19.74 -8.94 -22.93
C MET A 155 19.46 -7.76 -23.85
N ARG A 156 19.34 -7.99 -25.17
CA ARG A 156 18.91 -6.94 -26.13
C ARG A 156 17.48 -6.47 -25.84
N LYS A 157 16.55 -7.41 -25.64
CA LYS A 157 15.16 -7.09 -25.27
C LYS A 157 15.11 -6.31 -23.95
N TYR A 158 15.83 -6.77 -22.93
CA TYR A 158 15.95 -6.11 -21.63
C TYR A 158 16.45 -4.67 -21.79
N SER A 159 17.53 -4.46 -22.55
CA SER A 159 18.13 -3.13 -22.75
C SER A 159 17.17 -2.18 -23.46
N ASN A 160 16.45 -2.67 -24.49
CA ASN A 160 15.45 -1.88 -25.19
C ASN A 160 14.29 -1.48 -24.26
N THR A 161 13.76 -2.42 -23.47
CA THR A 161 12.68 -2.15 -22.53
C THR A 161 13.13 -1.22 -21.40
N ARG A 162 14.36 -1.37 -20.92
CA ARG A 162 14.97 -0.47 -19.93
C ARG A 162 15.02 0.97 -20.43
N SER A 163 15.49 1.18 -21.66
CA SER A 163 15.51 2.52 -22.27
C SER A 163 14.11 3.11 -22.43
N LEU A 164 13.11 2.30 -22.82
CA LEU A 164 11.71 2.74 -22.91
C LEU A 164 11.15 3.18 -21.56
N ILE A 165 11.40 2.40 -20.50
CA ILE A 165 10.95 2.70 -19.14
C ILE A 165 11.65 3.96 -18.60
N HIS A 166 12.95 4.11 -18.84
CA HIS A 166 13.72 5.29 -18.43
C HIS A 166 13.19 6.56 -19.11
N ASN A 167 13.01 6.54 -20.43
CA ASN A 167 12.46 7.67 -21.18
C ASN A 167 11.06 8.05 -20.70
N TYR A 168 10.22 7.07 -20.34
CA TYR A 168 8.92 7.33 -19.73
C TYR A 168 9.05 8.01 -18.37
N GLU A 169 9.92 7.52 -17.50
CA GLU A 169 10.16 8.14 -16.19
C GLU A 169 10.63 9.60 -16.34
N ASP A 170 11.57 9.87 -17.24
CA ASP A 170 12.04 11.24 -17.50
C ASP A 170 10.95 12.13 -18.07
N THR A 171 10.09 11.59 -18.94
CA THR A 171 8.93 12.32 -19.46
C THR A 171 7.95 12.65 -18.32
N MET A 172 7.66 11.70 -17.42
CA MET A 172 6.77 11.95 -16.28
C MET A 172 7.35 12.96 -15.30
N LYS A 173 8.67 12.90 -15.03
CA LYS A 173 9.36 13.93 -14.25
C LYS A 173 9.25 15.30 -14.92
N ALA A 174 9.52 15.39 -16.22
CA ALA A 174 9.43 16.65 -16.95
C ALA A 174 8.01 17.22 -16.96
N VAL A 175 6.99 16.37 -17.16
CA VAL A 175 5.58 16.78 -17.07
C VAL A 175 5.27 17.36 -15.69
N TRP A 176 5.74 16.72 -14.63
CA TRP A 176 5.52 17.22 -13.27
C TRP A 176 6.30 18.50 -12.96
N MET A 177 7.55 18.60 -13.43
CA MET A 177 8.38 19.80 -13.29
C MET A 177 7.78 21.01 -14.01
N ASN A 178 7.09 20.76 -15.12
CA ASN A 178 6.43 21.78 -15.95
C ASN A 178 4.93 21.91 -15.66
N GLN A 179 4.38 21.21 -14.67
CA GLN A 179 3.00 21.45 -14.24
C GLN A 179 2.90 22.91 -13.77
N ASN A 180 1.93 23.64 -14.30
CA ASN A 180 1.77 25.07 -14.10
C ASN A 180 1.70 25.40 -12.61
N LEU A 181 2.80 25.93 -12.07
CA LEU A 181 2.90 26.39 -10.69
C LEU A 181 2.16 27.72 -10.47
N TRP A 182 1.71 28.39 -11.53
CA TRP A 182 0.96 29.65 -11.45
C TRP A 182 -0.34 29.51 -10.65
N ASP A 183 -1.01 28.37 -10.75
CA ASP A 183 -2.25 28.13 -10.01
C ASP A 183 -2.01 28.08 -8.50
N VAL A 184 -0.79 27.81 -8.03
CA VAL A 184 -0.46 27.69 -6.60
C VAL A 184 -0.61 29.03 -5.89
N ASP A 185 -0.12 30.12 -6.48
CA ASP A 185 -0.17 31.45 -5.85
C ASP A 185 -1.62 31.93 -5.72
N ASP A 186 -2.43 31.72 -6.76
CA ASP A 186 -3.86 32.00 -6.73
C ASP A 186 -4.58 31.15 -5.67
N CYS A 187 -4.26 29.86 -5.58
CA CYS A 187 -4.82 28.97 -4.55
C CYS A 187 -4.42 29.38 -3.13
N LEU A 188 -3.21 29.92 -2.91
CA LEU A 188 -2.73 30.36 -1.60
C LEU A 188 -3.30 31.73 -1.19
N ASN A 189 -3.62 32.57 -2.16
CA ASN A 189 -4.29 33.86 -1.95
C ASN A 189 -5.78 33.74 -1.65
N ASN A 190 -6.36 32.55 -1.87
CA ASN A 190 -7.75 32.28 -1.52
C ASN A 190 -7.98 32.34 0.00
N THR A 191 -9.21 32.68 0.37
CA THR A 191 -9.66 32.70 1.76
C THR A 191 -9.72 31.29 2.35
N LEU A 192 -9.62 31.16 3.68
CA LEU A 192 -9.57 29.86 4.36
C LEU A 192 -10.88 29.05 4.26
N LEU A 193 -12.01 29.71 4.14
CA LEU A 193 -13.34 29.10 4.07
C LEU A 193 -14.02 29.44 2.75
N ARG A 194 -14.82 28.50 2.23
CA ARG A 194 -15.73 28.72 1.09
C ARG A 194 -17.12 28.19 1.40
N ILE A 195 -18.13 28.69 0.69
CA ILE A 195 -19.48 28.14 0.72
C ILE A 195 -19.59 27.16 -0.44
N ASP A 196 -19.95 25.92 -0.13
CA ASP A 196 -20.21 24.86 -1.10
C ASP A 196 -21.54 25.07 -1.84
N ASP A 197 -21.78 24.37 -2.96
CA ASP A 197 -23.02 24.47 -3.75
C ASP A 197 -24.27 24.16 -2.92
N ASN A 198 -24.11 23.36 -1.86
CA ASN A 198 -25.14 23.01 -0.88
C ASN A 198 -25.40 24.11 0.17
N GLY A 199 -24.74 25.27 0.06
CA GLY A 199 -24.82 26.37 1.03
C GLY A 199 -24.09 26.12 2.35
N SER A 200 -23.27 25.06 2.43
CA SER A 200 -22.51 24.70 3.64
C SER A 200 -21.11 25.30 3.61
N VAL A 201 -20.62 25.78 4.76
CA VAL A 201 -19.26 26.33 4.90
C VAL A 201 -18.27 25.17 4.98
N VAL A 202 -17.28 25.16 4.09
CA VAL A 202 -16.21 24.15 4.01
C VAL A 202 -14.83 24.81 3.96
N VAL A 203 -13.80 24.07 4.35
CA VAL A 203 -12.41 24.53 4.28
C VAL A 203 -11.99 24.65 2.81
N ASN A 204 -11.49 25.82 2.43
CA ASN A 204 -11.10 26.17 1.08
C ASN A 204 -9.59 25.91 0.86
N LEU A 205 -9.21 24.64 1.03
CA LEU A 205 -7.89 24.18 0.61
C LEU A 205 -8.04 23.51 -0.75
N ASP A 206 -7.32 24.03 -1.76
CA ASP A 206 -7.38 23.50 -3.11
C ASP A 206 -6.85 22.05 -3.16
N HIS A 207 -7.50 21.22 -3.98
CA HIS A 207 -7.04 19.85 -4.21
C HIS A 207 -5.62 19.82 -4.81
N THR A 208 -5.29 20.78 -5.65
CA THR A 208 -3.99 20.95 -6.30
C THR A 208 -2.86 21.10 -5.28
N ILE A 209 -3.04 21.94 -4.24
CA ILE A 209 -2.04 22.10 -3.17
C ILE A 209 -1.84 20.79 -2.41
N ARG A 210 -2.93 20.11 -2.03
CA ARG A 210 -2.85 18.81 -1.34
C ARG A 210 -2.14 17.76 -2.21
N LEU A 211 -2.45 17.75 -3.51
CA LEU A 211 -1.84 16.85 -4.47
C LEU A 211 -0.34 17.11 -4.62
N LEU A 212 0.07 18.38 -4.78
CA LEU A 212 1.47 18.78 -4.92
C LEU A 212 2.30 18.44 -3.67
N ILE A 213 1.74 18.68 -2.47
CA ILE A 213 2.41 18.31 -1.20
C ILE A 213 2.60 16.78 -1.14
N ARG A 214 1.57 16.02 -1.53
CA ARG A 214 1.64 14.55 -1.54
C ARG A 214 2.58 14.01 -2.61
N GLU A 215 2.59 14.61 -3.79
CA GLU A 215 3.53 14.30 -4.88
C GLU A 215 4.95 14.55 -4.46
N SER A 216 5.22 15.71 -3.87
CA SER A 216 6.53 16.09 -3.35
C SER A 216 7.04 15.11 -2.30
N ASP A 217 6.18 14.69 -1.36
CA ASP A 217 6.50 13.67 -0.34
C ASP A 217 6.93 12.33 -0.97
N CYS A 218 6.21 11.88 -2.00
CA CYS A 218 6.52 10.63 -2.70
C CYS A 218 7.81 10.75 -3.55
N LEU A 219 7.99 11.87 -4.26
CA LEU A 219 9.12 12.10 -5.16
C LEU A 219 10.44 12.23 -4.40
N VAL A 220 10.45 12.93 -3.26
CA VAL A 220 11.63 13.02 -2.37
C VAL A 220 12.05 11.63 -1.88
N LYS A 221 11.08 10.82 -1.44
CA LYS A 221 11.34 9.42 -1.02
C LYS A 221 11.87 8.54 -2.15
N MET A 222 11.59 8.92 -3.40
CA MET A 222 12.10 8.27 -4.60
C MET A 222 13.43 8.87 -5.09
N GLY A 223 14.01 9.84 -4.38
CA GLY A 223 15.28 10.48 -4.76
C GLY A 223 15.17 11.35 -6.01
N VAL A 224 14.00 11.92 -6.28
CA VAL A 224 13.80 12.89 -7.37
C VAL A 224 13.89 14.30 -6.78
N ASP A 225 14.72 15.15 -7.38
CA ASP A 225 14.84 16.55 -6.97
C ASP A 225 13.53 17.31 -7.21
N LEU A 226 13.23 18.28 -6.34
CA LEU A 226 12.00 19.07 -6.43
C LEU A 226 12.29 20.49 -6.96
N PRO A 227 11.38 21.09 -7.73
CA PRO A 227 11.35 22.54 -7.94
C PRO A 227 11.30 23.29 -6.61
N ILE A 228 11.86 24.50 -6.59
CA ILE A 228 11.95 25.36 -5.41
C ILE A 228 10.56 25.60 -4.77
N VAL A 229 9.54 25.81 -5.59
CA VAL A 229 8.16 26.06 -5.14
C VAL A 229 7.60 24.83 -4.41
N CYS A 230 7.69 23.65 -5.03
CA CYS A 230 7.27 22.39 -4.42
C CYS A 230 8.04 22.08 -3.14
N HIS A 231 9.34 22.38 -3.10
CA HIS A 231 10.15 22.24 -1.90
C HIS A 231 9.67 23.13 -0.76
N SER A 232 9.34 24.39 -1.05
CA SER A 232 8.82 25.36 -0.08
C SER A 232 7.44 24.94 0.47
N LEU A 233 6.56 24.47 -0.41
CA LEU A 233 5.25 23.91 -0.01
C LEU A 233 5.40 22.67 0.87
N TYR A 234 6.28 21.75 0.47
CA TYR A 234 6.54 20.53 1.21
C TYR A 234 7.13 20.81 2.59
N ALA A 235 8.04 21.78 2.73
CA ALA A 235 8.56 22.22 4.02
C ALA A 235 7.45 22.77 4.95
N LYS A 236 6.43 23.43 4.38
CA LYS A 236 5.26 23.92 5.10
C LYS A 236 4.11 22.91 5.22
N LYS A 237 4.30 21.64 4.85
CA LYS A 237 3.26 20.59 4.92
C LYS A 237 2.56 20.54 6.29
N ASN A 238 3.33 20.53 7.37
CA ASN A 238 2.79 20.44 8.73
C ASN A 238 1.92 21.66 9.08
N TYR A 239 2.27 22.84 8.56
CA TYR A 239 1.46 24.04 8.73
C TYR A 239 0.11 23.90 8.04
N PHE A 240 0.08 23.50 6.76
CA PHE A 240 -1.17 23.31 6.02
C PHE A 240 -2.06 22.24 6.65
N THR A 241 -1.48 21.13 7.10
CA THR A 241 -2.23 20.08 7.81
C THR A 241 -2.82 20.61 9.12
N LEU A 242 -2.03 21.32 9.94
CA LEU A 242 -2.50 21.88 11.20
C LEU A 242 -3.66 22.87 11.00
N VAL A 243 -3.53 23.80 10.05
CA VAL A 243 -4.56 24.80 9.77
C VAL A 243 -5.83 24.13 9.25
N ASN A 244 -5.70 23.19 8.30
CA ASN A 244 -6.84 22.45 7.75
C ASN A 244 -7.59 21.67 8.84
N ASP A 245 -6.89 20.91 9.67
CA ASP A 245 -7.49 20.09 10.72
C ASP A 245 -8.16 20.95 11.79
N SER A 246 -7.54 22.09 12.13
CA SER A 246 -8.09 23.05 13.10
C SER A 246 -9.39 23.70 12.58
N LEU A 247 -9.43 24.08 11.30
CA LEU A 247 -10.63 24.63 10.67
C LEU A 247 -11.73 23.57 10.52
N GLN A 248 -11.37 22.33 10.18
CA GLN A 248 -12.33 21.24 10.07
C GLN A 248 -12.95 20.93 11.43
N PHE A 249 -12.15 20.89 12.50
CA PHE A 249 -12.65 20.72 13.87
C PHE A 249 -13.57 21.87 14.30
N LEU A 250 -13.19 23.12 13.99
CA LEU A 250 -14.02 24.29 14.25
C LEU A 250 -15.39 24.20 13.58
N LEU A 251 -15.43 23.84 12.29
CA LEU A 251 -16.67 23.70 11.53
C LEU A 251 -17.52 22.53 12.04
N GLU A 252 -16.90 21.42 12.39
CA GLU A 252 -17.61 20.27 12.97
C GLU A 252 -18.23 20.61 14.33
N ASP A 253 -17.49 21.31 15.20
CA ASP A 253 -17.99 21.75 16.51
C ASP A 253 -19.11 22.79 16.38
N TYR A 254 -18.96 23.74 15.44
CA TYR A 254 -20.00 24.69 15.10
C TYR A 254 -21.30 23.98 14.65
N LEU A 255 -21.20 23.07 13.68
CA LEU A 255 -22.35 22.33 13.15
C LEU A 255 -22.98 21.45 14.22
N ARG A 256 -22.17 20.77 15.05
CA ARG A 256 -22.63 19.96 16.17
C ARG A 256 -23.43 20.79 17.16
N THR A 257 -22.91 21.95 17.56
CA THR A 257 -23.54 22.82 18.56
C THR A 257 -24.86 23.41 18.02
N VAL A 258 -24.88 23.85 16.76
CA VAL A 258 -26.10 24.37 16.11
C VAL A 258 -27.16 23.27 15.96
N ARG A 259 -26.77 22.04 15.57
CA ARG A 259 -27.70 20.90 15.43
C ARG A 259 -28.26 20.41 16.78
N ARG A 260 -27.54 20.63 17.88
CA ARG A 260 -28.00 20.23 19.22
C ARG A 260 -29.25 20.99 19.66
N VAL A 261 -29.47 22.21 19.15
CA VAL A 261 -30.60 23.06 19.53
C VAL A 261 -31.94 22.40 19.15
N LYS A 262 -32.74 22.02 20.16
CA LYS A 262 -34.09 21.48 19.96
C LYS A 262 -34.99 22.47 19.17
N LEU A 263 -35.90 21.93 18.35
CA LEU A 263 -36.70 22.73 17.40
C LEU A 263 -37.60 23.74 18.10
N GLU A 264 -38.11 23.40 19.28
CA GLU A 264 -39.08 24.17 20.06
C GLU A 264 -38.47 25.45 20.63
N VAL A 265 -37.18 25.46 20.90
CA VAL A 265 -36.44 26.61 21.46
C VAL A 265 -35.61 27.36 20.41
N ARG A 266 -35.59 26.88 19.16
CA ARG A 266 -34.77 27.43 18.07
C ARG A 266 -34.97 28.93 17.81
N PRO A 267 -36.20 29.50 17.86
CA PRO A 267 -36.39 30.95 17.68
C PRO A 267 -35.63 31.81 18.71
N LEU A 268 -35.46 31.33 19.94
CA LEU A 268 -34.75 32.05 21.01
C LEU A 268 -33.25 32.16 20.73
N PHE A 269 -32.70 31.18 20.01
CA PHE A 269 -31.28 31.12 19.68
C PHE A 269 -30.93 31.84 18.38
N LEU A 270 -31.91 32.27 17.58
CA LEU A 270 -31.66 32.86 16.26
C LEU A 270 -30.66 34.03 16.30
N PRO A 271 -30.77 35.03 17.21
CA PRO A 271 -29.80 36.12 17.27
C PRO A 271 -28.38 35.65 17.62
N GLN A 272 -28.27 34.63 18.48
CA GLN A 272 -26.99 34.07 18.90
C GLN A 272 -26.33 33.24 17.79
N VAL A 273 -27.13 32.49 17.02
CA VAL A 273 -26.65 31.74 15.85
C VAL A 273 -26.17 32.70 14.76
N VAL A 274 -26.87 33.82 14.52
CA VAL A 274 -26.42 34.86 13.58
C VAL A 274 -25.11 35.50 14.03
N ARG A 275 -24.94 35.74 15.34
CA ARG A 275 -23.66 36.23 15.88
C ARG A 275 -22.54 35.19 15.75
N LEU A 276 -22.86 33.91 15.89
CA LEU A 276 -21.87 32.84 15.75
C LEU A 276 -21.45 32.65 14.28
N SER A 277 -22.38 32.77 13.34
CA SER A 277 -22.08 32.71 11.91
C SER A 277 -21.31 33.94 11.43
N SER A 278 -21.54 35.12 12.02
CA SER A 278 -20.75 36.31 11.68
C SER A 278 -19.28 36.19 12.07
N LEU A 279 -18.95 35.37 13.09
CA LEU A 279 -17.57 35.06 13.46
C LEU A 279 -16.85 34.19 12.42
N LEU A 280 -17.56 33.53 11.50
CA LEU A 280 -16.95 32.79 10.39
C LEU A 280 -16.66 33.68 9.17
N LEU A 281 -17.26 34.88 9.08
CA LEU A 281 -17.08 35.82 7.97
C LEU A 281 -15.62 36.23 7.72
N PRO A 282 -14.77 36.47 8.74
CA PRO A 282 -13.36 36.78 8.50
C PRO A 282 -12.63 35.69 7.72
N GLY A 283 -12.91 34.41 8.02
CA GLY A 283 -12.36 33.27 7.29
C GLY A 283 -12.91 33.11 5.86
N LEU A 284 -14.05 33.73 5.56
CA LEU A 284 -14.66 33.75 4.22
C LEU A 284 -14.16 34.91 3.34
N ARG A 285 -13.65 36.00 3.94
CA ARG A 285 -13.38 37.26 3.24
C ARG A 285 -11.96 37.79 3.31
N PHE A 286 -11.25 37.57 4.43
CA PHE A 286 -10.00 38.30 4.71
C PHE A 286 -8.84 37.40 5.12
N VAL A 287 -9.10 36.34 5.89
CA VAL A 287 -8.03 35.45 6.36
C VAL A 287 -7.67 34.46 5.25
N GLY A 288 -6.43 34.52 4.80
CA GLY A 288 -5.86 33.63 3.77
C GLY A 288 -4.89 32.62 4.36
N TRP A 289 -4.35 31.75 3.50
CA TRP A 289 -3.43 30.68 3.93
C TRP A 289 -2.04 31.19 4.35
N THR A 290 -1.67 32.39 3.92
CA THR A 290 -0.37 33.03 4.18
C THR A 290 -0.35 33.92 5.41
N SER A 291 -1.51 34.31 5.95
CA SER A 291 -1.62 35.20 7.12
C SER A 291 -1.43 34.43 8.42
N ASP A 292 -0.69 34.98 9.38
CA ASP A 292 -0.53 34.41 10.73
C ASP A 292 -1.77 34.58 11.63
N ASP A 293 -2.75 35.38 11.19
CA ASP A 293 -3.96 35.74 11.93
C ASP A 293 -4.97 34.59 12.09
N TRP A 294 -4.73 33.45 11.43
CA TRP A 294 -5.63 32.29 11.47
C TRP A 294 -5.79 31.71 12.88
N ARG A 295 -4.75 31.78 13.73
CA ARG A 295 -4.81 31.25 15.10
C ARG A 295 -5.78 32.04 15.96
N GLU A 296 -5.64 33.37 15.98
CA GLU A 296 -6.53 34.24 16.75
C GLU A 296 -7.97 34.15 16.23
N PHE A 297 -8.15 34.01 14.92
CA PHE A 297 -9.46 33.73 14.33
C PHE A 297 -10.07 32.42 14.88
N ILE A 298 -9.35 31.31 14.84
CA ILE A 298 -9.83 30.01 15.34
C ILE A 298 -10.11 30.07 16.84
N ASP A 299 -9.21 30.67 17.63
CA ASP A 299 -9.37 30.74 19.09
C ASP A 299 -10.60 31.57 19.49
N ARG A 300 -10.82 32.71 18.83
CA ARG A 300 -12.03 33.54 19.05
C ARG A 300 -13.31 32.80 18.66
N ALA A 301 -13.31 32.09 17.54
CA ALA A 301 -14.45 31.31 17.10
C ALA A 301 -14.74 30.13 18.05
N ASN A 302 -13.73 29.37 18.46
CA ASN A 302 -13.87 28.28 19.43
C ASN A 302 -14.39 28.77 20.79
N ALA A 303 -13.86 29.89 21.30
CA ALA A 303 -14.34 30.47 22.55
C ALA A 303 -15.83 30.86 22.48
N ALA A 304 -16.26 31.42 21.35
CA ALA A 304 -17.65 31.77 21.11
C ALA A 304 -18.56 30.54 20.99
N ILE A 305 -18.12 29.50 20.27
CA ILE A 305 -18.84 28.21 20.16
C ILE A 305 -19.00 27.60 21.54
N LYS A 306 -17.93 27.54 22.34
CA LYS A 306 -17.98 27.01 23.71
C LYS A 306 -18.93 27.81 24.61
N SER A 307 -18.91 29.14 24.53
CA SER A 307 -19.87 29.97 25.28
C SER A 307 -21.31 29.73 24.84
N PHE A 308 -21.55 29.54 23.54
CA PHE A 308 -22.86 29.21 23.00
C PHE A 308 -23.31 27.82 23.44
N ASP A 309 -22.41 26.84 23.45
CA ASP A 309 -22.68 25.48 23.91
C ASP A 309 -23.11 25.45 25.40
N VAL A 310 -22.43 26.21 26.27
CA VAL A 310 -22.84 26.35 27.67
C VAL A 310 -24.25 26.95 27.78
N LEU A 311 -24.57 27.96 26.95
CA LEU A 311 -25.90 28.57 26.92
C LEU A 311 -26.96 27.55 26.47
N VAL A 312 -26.71 26.81 25.39
CA VAL A 312 -27.61 25.78 24.87
C VAL A 312 -27.88 24.72 25.94
N THR A 313 -26.84 24.24 26.63
CA THR A 313 -26.97 23.27 27.72
C THR A 313 -27.87 23.79 28.83
N ARG A 314 -27.67 25.04 29.29
CA ARG A 314 -28.47 25.64 30.37
C ARG A 314 -29.94 25.82 29.98
N VAL A 315 -30.21 26.27 28.75
CA VAL A 315 -31.58 26.44 28.28
C VAL A 315 -32.28 25.09 28.11
N HIS A 316 -31.58 24.07 27.61
CA HIS A 316 -32.15 22.72 27.49
C HIS A 316 -32.44 22.09 28.85
N ASP A 317 -31.58 22.32 29.85
CA ASP A 317 -31.82 21.87 31.22
C ASP A 317 -33.07 22.52 31.80
N ILE A 318 -33.20 23.85 31.69
CA ILE A 318 -34.41 24.57 32.13
C ILE A 318 -35.65 24.07 31.39
N TYR A 319 -35.56 23.94 30.07
CA TYR A 319 -36.69 23.51 29.25
C TYR A 319 -37.15 22.10 29.59
N THR A 320 -36.21 21.16 29.77
CA THR A 320 -36.55 19.75 30.02
C THR A 320 -36.97 19.52 31.47
N ASN A 321 -36.16 19.98 32.43
CA ASN A 321 -36.32 19.63 33.83
C ASN A 321 -37.21 20.59 34.62
N ARG A 322 -37.37 21.84 34.17
CA ARG A 322 -38.21 22.82 34.86
C ARG A 322 -39.52 23.07 34.14
N ILE A 323 -39.54 23.06 32.81
CA ILE A 323 -40.77 23.31 32.04
C ILE A 323 -41.49 21.99 31.77
N ILE A 324 -40.91 21.09 30.97
CA ILE A 324 -41.58 19.85 30.56
C ILE A 324 -41.91 18.97 31.76
N TYR A 325 -40.93 18.71 32.64
CA TYR A 325 -41.15 17.87 33.82
C TYR A 325 -42.27 18.40 34.72
N MET A 326 -42.33 19.72 34.98
CA MET A 326 -43.42 20.29 35.78
C MET A 326 -44.77 20.21 35.07
N LEU A 327 -44.82 20.44 33.75
CA LEU A 327 -46.06 20.33 32.98
C LEU A 327 -46.59 18.88 32.96
N SER A 328 -45.70 17.89 32.80
CA SER A 328 -46.05 16.48 32.93
C SER A 328 -46.55 16.14 34.33
N GLY A 329 -45.86 16.62 35.37
CA GLY A 329 -46.30 16.46 36.76
C GLY A 329 -47.69 17.07 37.00
N MET A 330 -47.98 18.26 36.46
CA MET A 330 -49.30 18.89 36.55
C MET A 330 -50.40 18.09 35.85
N GLN A 331 -50.07 17.42 34.75
CA GLN A 331 -51.02 16.56 34.04
C GLN A 331 -51.38 15.30 34.86
N GLU A 332 -50.44 14.81 35.67
CA GLU A 332 -50.66 13.64 36.53
C GLU A 332 -51.41 13.96 37.84
N VAL A 333 -51.59 15.25 38.17
CA VAL A 333 -52.35 15.64 39.37
C VAL A 333 -53.84 15.37 39.18
N THR A 334 -54.36 14.43 39.96
CA THR A 334 -55.79 14.16 40.07
C THR A 334 -56.48 15.27 40.87
N LEU A 335 -57.24 16.12 40.18
CA LEU A 335 -57.96 17.25 40.78
C LEU A 335 -59.16 16.83 41.65
N ILE A 336 -59.70 15.63 41.43
CA ILE A 336 -60.82 15.09 42.19
C ILE A 336 -60.49 13.64 42.54
N THR A 337 -60.36 13.36 43.83
CA THR A 337 -60.38 11.99 44.35
C THR A 337 -61.82 11.64 44.72
N LEU A 338 -62.47 10.77 43.95
CA LEU A 338 -63.78 10.24 44.32
C LEU A 338 -63.61 9.32 45.55
N PRO A 339 -64.47 9.44 46.58
CA PRO A 339 -64.44 8.50 47.71
C PRO A 339 -64.74 7.10 47.19
N GLY A 340 -63.84 6.15 47.46
CA GLY A 340 -63.97 4.75 47.04
C GLY A 340 -65.30 4.16 47.50
N GLU A 341 -65.90 3.35 46.63
CA GLU A 341 -67.16 2.63 46.83
C GLU A 341 -67.27 2.07 48.26
N CYS A 342 -68.03 2.77 49.11
CA CYS A 342 -68.50 2.21 50.35
C CYS A 342 -69.68 1.31 49.98
N PHE A 343 -69.40 0.02 49.85
CA PHE A 343 -70.38 -1.06 49.78
C PHE A 343 -71.51 -0.81 50.80
N ILE A 344 -72.71 -0.51 50.31
CA ILE A 344 -73.93 -0.68 51.09
C ILE A 344 -74.47 -2.07 50.74
N LYS A 345 -74.55 -2.90 51.79
CA LYS A 345 -75.07 -4.26 51.81
C LYS A 345 -76.49 -4.38 51.25
#